data_AF-A0A268R8S0-F1
#
_entry.id   AF-A0A268R8S0-F1
#
_cell.length_a   1.000
_cell.length_b   1.000
_cell.length_c   1.000
_cell.angle_alpha   90.00
_cell.angle_beta   90.00
_cell.angle_gamma   90.00
#
_symmetry.space_group_name_H-M   'P 1'
#
loop_
_entity.id
_entity.type
_entity.pdbx_description
1 polymer ?
#
loop_
_entity_poly.entity_id
_entity_poly.type
_entity_poly.pdbx_seq_one_letter_code
_entity_poly.pdbx_strand_id
1 'polypeptide(L)'
;YPFGAMHGMKHWAHVKSADLVNWERLPAALVPVEDYESHGAYSGASLEVDGNLYLYYTGNIKYSAEERSANQCLAIMDQEGKIQKYK
;
A
#
# COMPACT_ATOMS: atom_id res chain seq x y z
N TYR A 1 2.69 11.10 -0.08
CA TYR A 1 2.14 12.45 -0.27
C TYR A 1 0.78 12.56 0.41
N PRO A 2 0.73 13.13 1.62
CA PRO A 2 -0.46 13.80 2.11
C PRO A 2 -0.33 15.33 2.12
N PHE A 3 0.72 15.89 1.52
CA PHE A 3 1.15 17.29 1.73
C PHE A 3 0.51 18.33 0.79
N GLY A 4 -0.48 17.95 -0.02
CA GLY A 4 -1.23 18.89 -0.86
C GLY A 4 -2.23 18.21 -1.80
N ALA A 5 -2.76 18.96 -2.77
CA ALA A 5 -3.80 18.50 -3.71
C ALA A 5 -3.23 18.16 -5.09
N MET A 6 -2.27 17.22 -5.14
CA MET A 6 -1.65 16.79 -6.41
C MET A 6 -1.39 15.27 -6.41
N HIS A 7 -1.12 14.70 -7.58
CA HIS A 7 -0.73 13.30 -7.71
C HIS A 7 0.74 13.07 -7.33
N GLY A 8 1.06 13.19 -6.04
CA GLY A 8 2.38 12.85 -5.51
C GLY A 8 2.57 11.33 -5.28
N MET A 9 3.67 10.99 -4.63
CA MET A 9 4.03 9.61 -4.27
C MET A 9 2.91 8.91 -3.48
N LYS A 10 2.36 7.83 -4.04
CA LYS A 10 1.17 7.12 -3.53
C LYS A 10 1.50 6.20 -2.37
N HIS A 11 0.62 6.21 -1.37
CA HIS A 11 0.70 5.46 -0.12
C HIS A 11 -0.69 4.89 0.16
N TRP A 12 -0.79 3.82 0.95
CA TRP A 12 -2.07 3.30 1.40
C TRP A 12 -2.41 3.86 2.78
N ALA A 13 -3.50 4.62 2.85
CA ALA A 13 -4.10 4.96 4.14
C ALA A 13 -4.79 3.72 4.72
N HIS A 14 -4.77 3.58 6.03
CA HIS A 14 -5.43 2.48 6.73
C HIS A 14 -6.55 3.05 7.61
N VAL A 15 -7.76 2.53 7.41
CA VAL A 15 -8.92 2.83 8.23
C VAL A 15 -9.66 1.52 8.50
N LYS A 16 -10.25 1.40 9.68
CA LYS A 16 -11.10 0.25 10.03
C LYS A 16 -12.44 0.72 10.55
N SER A 17 -13.45 -0.11 10.37
CA SER A 17 -14.81 0.15 10.84
C SER A 17 -15.49 -1.18 11.15
N ALA A 18 -16.34 -1.17 12.18
CA ALA A 18 -17.21 -2.30 12.51
C ALA A 18 -18.54 -2.26 11.75
N ASP A 19 -18.93 -1.11 11.19
CA ASP A 19 -20.25 -0.86 10.58
C ASP A 19 -20.19 -0.24 9.17
N LEU A 20 -18.98 -0.02 8.65
CA LEU A 20 -18.69 0.63 7.37
C LEU A 20 -19.13 2.11 7.28
N VAL A 21 -19.51 2.72 8.40
CA VAL A 21 -19.96 4.12 8.49
C VAL A 21 -19.03 4.93 9.40
N ASN A 22 -18.73 4.41 10.58
CA ASN A 22 -17.86 5.02 11.57
C ASN A 22 -16.45 4.45 11.42
N TRP A 23 -15.50 5.30 11.02
CA TRP A 23 -14.14 4.88 10.68
C TRP A 23 -13.11 5.38 11.67
N GLU A 24 -12.25 4.48 12.14
CA GLU A 24 -11.05 4.80 12.91
C GLU A 24 -9.86 4.89 11.97
N ARG A 25 -9.07 5.97 12.09
CA ARG A 25 -7.83 6.14 11.34
C ARG A 25 -6.68 5.41 12.03
N LEU A 26 -6.00 4.55 11.28
CA LEU A 26 -4.81 3.83 11.73
C LEU A 26 -3.55 4.43 11.08
N PRO A 27 -2.34 4.05 11.54
CA PRO A 27 -1.09 4.34 10.83
C PRO A 27 -1.17 3.89 9.36
N ALA A 28 -0.46 4.58 8.46
CA ALA A 28 -0.47 4.24 7.05
C ALA A 28 -0.02 2.78 6.83
N ALA A 29 -0.77 2.03 6.01
CA ALA A 29 -0.53 0.61 5.78
C ALA A 29 0.72 0.38 4.91
N LEU A 30 0.78 1.04 3.75
CA LEU A 30 1.91 0.93 2.82
C LEU A 30 2.49 2.31 2.52
N VAL A 31 3.72 2.51 2.97
CA VAL A 31 4.57 3.67 2.64
C VAL A 31 5.64 3.19 1.66
N PRO A 32 5.78 3.80 0.47
CA PRO A 32 6.78 3.41 -0.51
C PRO A 32 8.19 3.82 -0.05
N VAL A 33 8.91 2.87 0.54
CA VAL A 33 10.29 3.07 1.05
C VAL A 33 11.29 2.15 0.37
N GLU A 34 10.81 1.19 -0.41
CA GLU A 34 11.64 0.22 -1.12
C GLU A 34 11.90 0.65 -2.57
N ASP A 35 13.03 0.24 -3.14
CA ASP A 35 13.44 0.65 -4.50
C ASP A 35 12.43 0.23 -5.59
N TYR A 36 11.81 -0.93 -5.42
CA TYR A 36 10.87 -1.52 -6.38
C TYR A 36 9.52 -0.77 -6.47
N GLU A 37 9.28 0.18 -5.57
CA GLU A 37 8.10 1.02 -5.47
C GLU A 37 8.49 2.50 -5.29
N SER A 38 9.71 2.87 -5.69
CA SER A 38 10.29 4.21 -5.52
C SER A 38 9.42 5.37 -6.04
N HIS A 39 8.46 5.08 -6.93
CA HIS A 39 7.51 6.05 -7.48
C HIS A 39 6.07 5.81 -7.04
N GLY A 40 5.86 4.98 -6.02
CA GLY A 40 4.61 4.81 -5.30
C GLY A 40 4.19 3.35 -5.12
N ALA A 41 3.55 3.09 -3.97
CA ALA A 41 2.72 1.92 -3.75
C ALA A 41 1.33 2.21 -4.34
N TYR A 42 1.08 1.72 -5.55
CA TYR A 42 -0.17 1.92 -6.27
C TYR A 42 -1.26 0.97 -5.77
N SER A 43 -2.45 1.05 -6.37
CA SER A 43 -3.61 0.25 -6.01
C SER A 43 -3.34 -1.26 -6.05
N GLY A 44 -4.25 -2.00 -5.44
CA GLY A 44 -4.19 -3.45 -5.37
C GLY A 44 -5.39 -4.02 -4.63
N ALA A 45 -5.21 -5.21 -4.06
CA ALA A 45 -6.26 -5.97 -3.40
C ALA A 45 -5.72 -6.66 -2.14
N SER A 46 -6.63 -7.03 -1.24
CA SER A 46 -6.29 -7.80 -0.05
C SER A 46 -6.95 -9.17 -0.09
N LEU A 47 -6.26 -10.20 0.37
CA LEU A 47 -6.77 -11.57 0.54
C LEU A 47 -6.48 -12.03 1.96
N GLU A 48 -7.46 -12.57 2.66
CA GLU A 48 -7.23 -13.21 3.96
C GLU A 48 -6.71 -14.63 3.74
N VAL A 49 -5.65 -14.99 4.47
CA VAL A 49 -5.03 -16.32 4.45
C VAL A 49 -4.52 -16.65 5.85
N ASP A 50 -5.07 -17.70 6.45
CA ASP A 50 -4.66 -18.24 7.75
C ASP A 50 -4.57 -17.18 8.88
N GLY A 51 -5.54 -16.27 8.91
CA GLY A 51 -5.63 -15.19 9.90
C GLY A 51 -4.76 -13.97 9.59
N ASN A 52 -4.03 -13.96 8.47
CA ASN A 52 -3.23 -12.81 8.02
C ASN A 52 -3.86 -12.18 6.77
N LEU A 53 -3.65 -10.87 6.59
CA LEU A 53 -4.11 -10.15 5.40
C LEU A 53 -2.96 -9.95 4.42
N TYR A 54 -3.07 -10.59 3.25
CA TYR A 54 -2.13 -10.48 2.15
C TYR A 54 -2.52 -9.27 1.32
N LEU A 55 -1.71 -8.23 1.37
CA LEU A 55 -1.87 -6.98 0.65
C LEU A 55 -1.06 -7.06 -0.65
N TYR A 56 -1.73 -7.41 -1.75
CA TYR A 56 -1.16 -7.32 -3.08
C TYR A 56 -1.28 -5.90 -3.59
N TYR A 57 -0.20 -5.34 -4.12
CA TYR A 57 -0.19 -3.97 -4.63
C TYR A 57 0.79 -3.84 -5.80
N THR A 58 0.61 -2.78 -6.60
CA THR A 58 1.56 -2.49 -7.67
C THR A 58 2.68 -1.58 -7.15
N GLY A 59 3.92 -2.08 -7.12
CA GLY A 59 5.11 -1.26 -6.95
C GLY A 59 5.47 -0.57 -8.26
N ASN A 60 5.48 0.76 -8.27
CA ASN A 60 5.72 1.53 -9.49
C ASN A 60 7.11 2.18 -9.46
N ILE A 61 7.87 2.02 -10.55
CA ILE A 61 9.12 2.74 -10.84
C ILE A 61 8.92 3.52 -12.14
N LYS A 62 9.23 4.81 -12.17
CA LYS A 62 9.26 5.60 -13.40
C LYS A 62 10.70 5.83 -13.80
N TYR A 63 11.03 5.53 -15.06
CA TYR A 63 12.35 5.82 -15.64
C TYR A 63 12.31 7.12 -16.46
N SER A 64 11.16 7.42 -17.06
CA SER A 64 10.87 8.66 -17.79
C SER A 64 9.39 9.04 -17.66
N ALA A 65 8.91 10.00 -18.47
CA ALA A 65 7.49 10.35 -18.50
C ALA A 65 6.63 9.21 -19.10
N GLU A 66 7.19 8.45 -20.04
CA GLU A 66 6.53 7.39 -20.79
C GLU A 66 6.89 5.99 -20.28
N GLU A 67 8.10 5.79 -19.76
CA GLU A 67 8.63 4.49 -19.38
C GLU A 67 8.52 4.21 -17.87
N ARG A 68 7.99 3.03 -17.54
CA ARG A 68 7.80 2.58 -16.16
C ARG A 68 7.91 1.06 -16.02
N SER A 69 8.27 0.62 -14.82
CA SER A 69 8.08 -0.75 -14.36
C SER A 69 6.93 -0.79 -13.35
N ALA A 70 6.06 -1.79 -13.49
CA ALA A 70 4.89 -2.01 -12.65
C ALA A 70 4.91 -3.45 -12.11
N ASN A 71 5.50 -3.63 -10.94
CA ASN A 71 5.69 -4.94 -10.32
C ASN A 71 4.51 -5.28 -9.41
N GLN A 72 4.13 -6.55 -9.37
CA GLN A 72 3.18 -7.02 -8.36
C GLN A 72 3.97 -7.36 -7.10
N CYS A 73 3.65 -6.66 -6.02
CA CYS A 73 4.32 -6.76 -4.73
C CYS A 73 3.37 -7.34 -3.69
N LEU A 74 3.95 -7.98 -2.67
CA LEU A 74 3.20 -8.53 -1.54
C LEU A 74 3.68 -7.87 -0.24
N ALA A 75 2.73 -7.49 0.59
CA ALA A 75 2.95 -7.27 2.01
C ALA A 75 1.96 -8.13 2.80
N ILE A 76 2.35 -8.61 3.98
CA ILE A 76 1.48 -9.40 4.85
C ILE A 76 1.26 -8.60 6.12
N MET A 77 0.00 -8.41 6.49
CA MET A 77 -0.42 -7.82 7.76
C MET A 77 -0.84 -8.95 8.71
N ASP A 78 -0.25 -9.00 9.89
CA ASP A 78 -0.66 -9.95 10.94
C ASP A 78 -1.90 -9.48 11.72
N GLN A 79 -2.36 -10.30 12.66
CA GLN A 79 -3.53 -10.02 13.50
C GLN A 79 -3.34 -8.81 14.44
N GLU A 80 -2.10 -8.41 14.69
CA GLU A 80 -1.77 -7.21 15.48
C GLU A 80 -1.71 -5.95 14.60
N GLY A 81 -1.89 -6.10 13.28
CA GLY A 81 -1.85 -5.01 12.31
C GLY A 81 -0.43 -4.62 11.88
N LYS A 82 0.59 -5.43 12.22
CA LYS A 82 1.97 -5.21 11.79
C LYS A 82 2.13 -5.71 10.36
N ILE A 83 2.72 -4.88 9.52
CA ILE A 83 2.88 -5.13 8.09
C ILE A 83 4.34 -5.41 7.76
N GLN A 84 4.59 -6.51 7.06
CA GLN A 84 5.89 -6.87 6.50
C GLN A 84 5.81 -6.94 4.98
N LYS A 85 6.71 -6.23 4.29
CA LYS A 85 6.85 -6.30 2.83
C LYS A 85 7.74 -7.46 2.41
N TYR A 86 7.42 -8.07 1.27
CA TYR A 86 8.19 -9.13 0.65
C TYR A 86 8.67 -8.68 -0.72
N LYS A 87 9.95 -8.98 -1.01
CA LYS A 87 10.63 -8.67 -2.27
C LYS A 87 10.62 -9.88 -3.18
#